data_AF-A0A1L9PBE3-F1
#
_entry.id   AF-A0A1L9PBE3-F1
#
_cell.length_a   1.000
_cell.length_b   1.000
_cell.length_c   1.000
_cell.angle_alpha   90.00
_cell.angle_beta   90.00
_cell.angle_gamma   90.00
#
_symmetry.space_group_name_H-M   'P 1'
#
loop_
_entity.id
_entity.type
_entity.pdbx_description
1 polymer ?
#
loop_
_entity_poly.entity_id
_entity_poly.type
_entity_poly.pdbx_seq_one_letter_code
_entity_poly.pdbx_strand_id
1 'polypeptide(L)'
;MAMQALADVLANATDTESHEAPEQTVTNLQPNSQPAPNPRECFVGEIVIVGSSSTYSTEVVVKDKEDTDLRVGFAFPPDGYGYEGVPTEFLKRGLTMLILYPSRTQLDGGGDLIVVHNPKHIKILPFRMPFYLRLCERVTEFRSVVGRQRICFGCETRKYG
;
A
#
# COMPACT_ATOMS: atom_id res chain seq x y z
N MET A 1 -43.00 -9.55 44.62
CA MET A 1 -44.21 -8.78 44.99
C MET A 1 -43.78 -7.31 44.93
N ALA A 2 -44.34 -6.39 44.14
CA ALA A 2 -45.59 -6.30 43.40
C ALA A 2 -45.35 -5.39 42.16
N MET A 3 -45.93 -5.71 40.99
CA MET A 3 -47.04 -5.00 40.31
C MET A 3 -46.77 -3.51 40.00
N GLN A 4 -46.65 -3.03 38.74
CA GLN A 4 -47.58 -3.05 37.59
C GLN A 4 -48.68 -1.97 37.68
N ALA A 5 -49.01 -1.39 36.52
CA ALA A 5 -50.21 -0.57 36.18
C ALA A 5 -50.12 0.94 36.51
N LEU A 6 -50.70 1.90 35.78
CA LEU A 6 -51.35 2.06 34.46
C LEU A 6 -51.99 3.48 34.50
N ALA A 7 -52.01 4.18 33.36
CA ALA A 7 -53.13 5.00 32.83
C ALA A 7 -53.67 6.20 33.68
N ASP A 8 -54.28 7.27 33.17
CA ASP A 8 -54.80 7.70 31.86
C ASP A 8 -55.16 9.21 31.98
N VAL A 9 -55.83 9.78 30.96
CA VAL A 9 -56.72 10.99 30.96
C VAL A 9 -56.16 12.17 30.14
N LEU A 10 -56.46 12.25 28.81
CA LEU A 10 -57.63 12.92 28.14
C LEU A 10 -57.37 14.44 27.89
N ALA A 11 -57.75 15.12 26.79
CA ALA A 11 -58.59 14.83 25.63
C ALA A 11 -58.49 15.96 24.57
N ASN A 12 -59.15 15.72 23.42
CA ASN A 12 -59.70 16.63 22.40
C ASN A 12 -58.72 17.18 21.35
N ALA A 13 -59.09 17.35 20.08
CA ALA A 13 -60.20 17.05 19.16
C ALA A 13 -59.67 17.62 17.81
N THR A 14 -59.84 17.04 16.63
CA THR A 14 -61.06 17.01 15.79
C THR A 14 -60.66 16.36 14.45
N ASP A 15 -61.56 15.55 13.90
CA ASP A 15 -61.56 15.05 12.52
C ASP A 15 -61.70 16.18 11.48
N THR A 16 -61.00 16.14 10.35
CA THR A 16 -61.56 16.49 9.01
C THR A 16 -60.66 15.96 7.87
N GLU A 17 -61.23 15.04 7.11
CA GLU A 17 -61.12 14.71 5.66
C GLU A 17 -59.97 15.25 4.76
N SER A 18 -59.39 14.27 4.04
CA SER A 18 -59.27 14.22 2.56
C SER A 18 -58.04 14.79 1.82
N HIS A 19 -57.50 13.89 0.98
CA HIS A 19 -56.79 14.11 -0.30
C HIS A 19 -55.42 14.79 -0.29
N GLU A 20 -54.37 13.98 -0.51
CA GLU A 20 -53.41 14.06 -1.63
C GLU A 20 -52.19 13.19 -1.33
N ALA A 21 -51.84 12.28 -2.25
CA ALA A 21 -50.55 11.59 -2.21
C ALA A 21 -49.51 12.47 -2.93
N PRO A 22 -48.41 12.91 -2.29
CA PRO A 22 -47.33 13.55 -3.02
C PRO A 22 -46.28 12.53 -3.44
N GLU A 23 -45.94 12.66 -4.71
CA GLU A 23 -44.84 12.01 -5.39
C GLU A 23 -43.45 12.30 -4.77
N GLN A 24 -42.58 11.31 -4.93
CA GLN A 24 -41.11 11.40 -5.10
C GLN A 24 -40.25 11.98 -3.97
N THR A 25 -39.38 11.11 -3.43
CA THR A 25 -37.94 11.44 -3.39
C THR A 25 -37.14 10.16 -3.65
N VAL A 26 -36.68 10.00 -4.89
CA VAL A 26 -35.60 9.06 -5.20
C VAL A 26 -34.35 9.63 -4.53
N THR A 27 -34.01 9.11 -3.36
CA THR A 27 -32.75 9.42 -2.71
C THR A 27 -31.63 8.89 -3.60
N ASN A 28 -31.03 9.79 -4.38
CA ASN A 28 -29.77 9.55 -5.09
C ASN A 28 -28.75 9.05 -4.07
N LEU A 29 -28.50 7.74 -4.06
CA LEU A 29 -27.35 7.14 -3.43
C LEU A 29 -26.11 7.71 -4.13
N GLN A 30 -25.52 8.75 -3.54
CA GLN A 30 -24.20 9.21 -3.94
C GLN A 30 -23.27 8.00 -3.95
N PRO A 31 -22.52 7.76 -5.04
CA PRO A 31 -21.54 6.69 -5.05
C PRO A 31 -20.53 6.99 -3.94
N ASN A 32 -20.52 6.09 -2.96
CA ASN A 32 -19.59 6.07 -1.85
C ASN A 32 -18.19 6.25 -2.42
N SER A 33 -17.64 7.47 -2.32
CA SER A 33 -16.31 7.81 -2.79
C SER A 33 -15.33 7.13 -1.85
N GLN A 34 -15.09 5.84 -2.09
CA GLN A 34 -13.96 5.15 -1.50
C GLN A 34 -12.73 6.00 -1.79
N PRO A 35 -11.94 6.39 -0.76
CA PRO A 35 -10.71 7.11 -1.01
C PRO A 35 -9.89 6.30 -1.99
N ALA A 36 -9.50 6.92 -3.11
CA ALA A 36 -8.62 6.31 -4.07
C ALA A 36 -7.39 5.77 -3.32
N PRO A 37 -6.92 4.55 -3.61
CA PRO A 37 -5.79 3.97 -2.90
C PRO A 37 -4.62 4.95 -3.00
N ASN A 38 -4.22 5.48 -1.84
CA ASN A 38 -3.10 6.41 -1.74
C ASN A 38 -1.89 5.72 -2.40
N PRO A 39 -1.22 6.33 -3.39
CA PRO A 39 -0.15 5.68 -4.12
C PRO A 39 0.96 5.34 -3.12
N ARG A 40 0.99 4.07 -2.76
CA ARG A 40 1.94 3.57 -1.78
C ARG A 40 3.32 3.57 -2.44
N GLU A 41 4.25 4.36 -1.89
CA GLU A 41 5.60 4.48 -2.41
C GLU A 41 6.30 3.10 -2.41
N CYS A 42 7.00 2.81 -3.50
CA CYS A 42 7.82 1.60 -3.65
C CYS A 42 9.19 2.04 -4.13
N PHE A 43 10.23 1.43 -3.58
CA PHE A 43 11.60 1.67 -3.96
C PHE A 43 12.20 0.43 -4.64
N VAL A 44 13.05 0.66 -5.64
CA VAL A 44 13.81 -0.39 -6.32
C VAL A 44 15.25 0.08 -6.49
N GLY A 45 16.21 -0.79 -6.18
CA GLY A 45 17.63 -0.53 -6.40
C GLY A 45 18.47 -1.80 -6.52
N GLU A 46 19.66 -1.70 -7.10
CA GLU A 46 20.67 -2.76 -7.12
C GLU A 46 21.56 -2.66 -5.88
N ILE A 47 21.73 -3.76 -5.14
CA ILE A 47 22.65 -3.80 -4.01
C ILE A 47 24.08 -3.61 -4.51
N VAL A 48 24.77 -2.58 -4.02
CA VAL A 48 26.17 -2.31 -4.35
C VAL A 48 27.10 -2.60 -3.18
N ILE A 49 26.66 -2.34 -1.95
CA ILE A 49 27.43 -2.57 -0.72
C ILE A 49 26.52 -3.16 0.35
N VAL A 50 27.03 -4.13 1.12
CA VAL A 50 26.40 -4.67 2.32
C VAL A 50 27.40 -4.55 3.46
N GLY A 51 26.99 -3.93 4.57
CA GLY A 51 27.83 -3.69 5.72
C GLY A 51 27.02 -3.45 6.99
N SER A 52 27.62 -2.73 7.92
CA SER A 52 27.03 -2.35 9.20
C SER A 52 27.47 -0.93 9.53
N SER A 53 26.64 -0.18 10.28
CA SER A 53 26.98 1.17 10.74
C SER A 53 26.88 1.29 12.25
N SER A 54 27.18 2.47 12.79
CA SER A 54 26.95 2.78 14.21
C SER A 54 25.47 2.78 14.59
N THR A 55 24.57 2.98 13.62
CA THR A 55 23.13 3.15 13.84
C THR A 55 22.34 1.89 13.54
N TYR A 56 22.78 1.10 12.57
CA TYR A 56 22.08 -0.10 12.10
C TYR A 56 23.03 -1.29 12.07
N SER A 57 22.60 -2.41 12.66
CA SER A 57 23.36 -3.67 12.64
C SER A 57 23.63 -4.14 11.21
N THR A 58 22.72 -3.84 10.29
CA THR A 58 22.91 -4.07 8.85
C THR A 58 22.59 -2.78 8.10
N GLU A 59 23.53 -2.30 7.29
CA GLU A 59 23.35 -1.18 6.35
C GLU A 59 23.60 -1.70 4.94
N VAL A 60 22.72 -1.32 4.00
CA VAL A 60 22.87 -1.68 2.59
C VAL A 60 22.91 -0.41 1.77
N VAL A 61 23.87 -0.29 0.86
CA VAL A 61 23.86 0.75 -0.17
C VAL A 61 23.31 0.13 -1.43
N VAL A 62 22.32 0.81 -2.00
CA VAL A 62 21.65 0.43 -3.23
C VAL A 62 21.81 1.55 -4.25
N LYS A 63 21.86 1.17 -5.53
CA LYS A 63 21.88 2.10 -6.64
C LYS A 63 20.52 2.12 -7.32
N ASP A 64 19.91 3.28 -7.46
CA ASP A 64 18.60 3.41 -8.11
C ASP A 64 18.71 3.41 -9.65
N LYS A 65 17.59 3.68 -10.35
CA LYS A 65 17.56 3.70 -11.81
C LYS A 65 18.26 4.93 -12.40
N GLU A 66 18.43 5.99 -11.61
CA GLU A 66 19.15 7.22 -11.94
C GLU A 66 20.65 7.10 -11.65
N ASP A 67 21.14 5.91 -11.29
CA ASP A 67 22.55 5.67 -10.94
C ASP A 67 22.97 6.41 -9.64
N THR A 68 22.00 6.75 -8.79
CA THR A 68 22.22 7.40 -7.50
C THR A 68 22.39 6.36 -6.40
N ASP A 69 23.47 6.50 -5.61
CA ASP A 69 23.71 5.67 -4.45
C ASP A 69 22.84 6.15 -3.26
N LEU A 70 22.05 5.24 -2.71
CA LEU A 70 21.13 5.47 -1.61
C LEU A 70 21.41 4.47 -0.50
N ARG A 71 21.29 4.93 0.75
CA ARG A 71 21.44 4.06 1.92
C ARG A 71 20.09 3.48 2.31
N VAL A 72 20.10 2.22 2.71
CA VAL A 72 18.94 1.51 3.26
C VAL A 72 19.25 1.13 4.70
N GLY A 73 18.47 1.70 5.62
CA GLY A 73 18.50 1.40 7.04
C GLY A 73 17.35 0.47 7.43
N PHE A 74 17.64 -0.51 8.27
CA PHE A 74 16.67 -1.47 8.76
C PHE A 74 16.27 -1.13 10.19
N ALA A 75 15.04 -0.69 10.39
CA ALA A 75 14.50 -0.34 11.70
C ALA A 75 13.57 -1.45 12.20
N PHE A 76 14.10 -2.67 12.32
CA PHE A 76 13.31 -3.78 12.83
C PHE A 76 13.40 -3.84 14.36
N PRO A 77 12.29 -4.07 15.06
CA PRO A 77 12.41 -4.52 16.43
C PRO A 77 13.20 -5.84 16.44
N PRO A 78 14.24 -5.97 17.28
CA PRO A 78 14.95 -7.23 17.42
C PRO A 78 13.96 -8.31 17.85
N ASP A 79 14.15 -9.54 17.37
CA ASP A 79 13.36 -10.67 17.85
C ASP A 79 13.67 -10.99 19.33
N GLY A 80 12.98 -11.98 19.89
CA GLY A 80 13.23 -12.43 21.27
C GLY A 80 14.65 -12.95 21.54
N TYR A 81 15.48 -13.09 20.51
CA TYR A 81 16.87 -13.53 20.55
C TYR A 81 17.86 -12.40 20.19
N GLY A 82 17.39 -11.18 19.92
CA GLY A 82 18.23 -10.04 19.60
C GLY A 82 18.63 -9.91 18.13
N TYR A 83 18.08 -10.72 17.22
CA TYR A 83 18.41 -10.65 15.79
C TYR A 83 17.55 -9.61 15.08
N GLU A 84 18.19 -8.74 14.30
CA GLU A 84 17.51 -7.91 13.30
C GLU A 84 17.05 -8.80 12.14
N GLY A 85 15.74 -8.85 11.90
CA GLY A 85 15.08 -9.86 11.08
C GLY A 85 15.31 -9.83 9.55
N VAL A 86 16.43 -9.32 9.04
CA VAL A 86 16.82 -9.50 7.63
C VAL A 86 17.90 -10.58 7.50
N PRO A 87 17.61 -11.68 6.77
CA PRO A 87 18.60 -12.72 6.55
C PRO A 87 19.69 -12.21 5.60
N THR A 88 20.87 -11.94 6.17
CA THR A 88 22.03 -11.36 5.49
C THR A 88 22.54 -12.24 4.37
N GLU A 89 22.26 -13.55 4.39
CA GLU A 89 22.62 -14.49 3.33
C GLU A 89 21.99 -14.15 1.97
N PHE A 90 20.90 -13.38 1.94
CA PHE A 90 20.26 -12.93 0.70
C PHE A 90 20.72 -11.53 0.27
N LEU A 91 21.42 -10.78 1.13
CA LEU A 91 21.96 -9.47 0.79
C LEU A 91 23.29 -9.65 0.06
N LYS A 92 23.24 -9.72 -1.27
CA LYS A 92 24.44 -9.85 -2.10
C LYS A 92 24.51 -8.75 -3.13
N ARG A 93 25.73 -8.26 -3.37
CA ARG A 93 26.02 -7.30 -4.43
C ARG A 93 25.54 -7.80 -5.79
N GLY A 94 24.92 -6.91 -6.57
CA GLY A 94 24.38 -7.20 -7.89
C GLY A 94 22.97 -7.78 -7.90
N LEU A 95 22.34 -7.97 -6.73
CA LEU A 95 20.94 -8.37 -6.65
C LEU A 95 20.02 -7.14 -6.60
N THR A 96 18.82 -7.27 -7.13
CA THR A 96 17.81 -6.21 -7.09
C THR A 96 17.04 -6.30 -5.77
N MET A 97 16.97 -5.19 -5.05
CA MET A 97 16.17 -5.02 -3.84
C MET A 97 14.91 -4.22 -4.18
N LEU A 98 13.75 -4.77 -3.83
CA LEU A 98 12.46 -4.08 -3.83
C LEU A 98 12.05 -3.80 -2.39
N ILE A 99 11.60 -2.59 -2.11
CA ILE A 99 11.12 -2.18 -0.80
C ILE A 99 9.73 -1.58 -0.95
N LEU A 100 8.76 -2.18 -0.27
CA LEU A 100 7.39 -1.71 -0.22
C LEU A 100 7.20 -0.77 0.98
N TYR A 101 6.53 0.36 0.76
CA TYR A 101 6.19 1.31 1.82
C TYR A 101 7.41 1.77 2.63
N PRO A 102 8.54 2.13 1.99
CA PRO A 102 9.65 2.72 2.72
C PRO A 102 9.25 4.10 3.24
N SER A 103 9.90 4.53 4.31
CA SER A 103 9.95 5.96 4.66
C SER A 103 11.28 6.54 4.20
N ARG A 104 11.29 7.80 3.77
CA ARG A 104 12.52 8.54 3.48
C ARG A 104 12.87 9.46 4.64
N THR A 105 14.16 9.57 4.93
CA THR A 105 14.70 10.49 5.93
C THR A 105 15.99 11.08 5.39
N GLN A 106 16.19 12.39 5.57
CA GLN A 106 17.47 13.01 5.22
C GLN A 106 18.50 12.71 6.29
N LEU A 107 19.73 12.40 5.88
CA LEU A 107 20.84 12.21 6.79
C LEU A 107 21.46 13.54 7.20
N ASP A 108 21.95 13.61 8.44
CA ASP A 108 22.77 14.72 8.90
C ASP A 108 24.05 14.78 8.05
N GLY A 109 24.25 15.90 7.34
CA GLY A 109 25.36 16.05 6.38
C GLY A 109 24.96 15.84 4.90
N GLY A 110 23.68 15.59 4.63
CA GLY A 110 23.12 15.49 3.28
C GLY A 110 23.00 14.06 2.76
N GLY A 111 22.06 13.87 1.84
CA GLY A 111 21.71 12.56 1.27
C GLY A 111 20.43 11.96 1.86
N ASP A 112 19.91 10.96 1.16
CA ASP A 112 18.65 10.29 1.50
C ASP A 112 18.92 8.90 2.10
N LEU A 113 18.21 8.61 3.19
CA LEU A 113 18.11 7.29 3.82
C LEU A 113 16.72 6.72 3.56
N ILE A 114 16.69 5.53 2.99
CA ILE A 114 15.50 4.70 2.87
C ILE A 114 15.40 3.84 4.14
N VAL A 115 14.36 4.05 4.94
CA VAL A 115 14.15 3.30 6.19
C VAL A 115 13.06 2.26 5.99
N VAL A 116 13.36 1.02 6.38
CA VAL A 116 12.43 -0.10 6.31
C VAL A 116 12.02 -0.55 7.70
N HIS A 117 10.72 -0.48 7.98
CA HIS A 117 10.16 -0.82 9.30
C HIS A 117 9.67 -2.26 9.42
N ASN A 118 9.48 -2.96 8.29
CA ASN A 118 8.95 -4.31 8.28
C ASN A 118 9.72 -5.20 7.28
N PRO A 119 10.35 -6.30 7.72
CA PRO A 119 11.13 -7.15 6.84
C PRO A 119 10.29 -7.80 5.73
N LYS A 120 8.97 -7.97 5.94
CA LYS A 120 8.05 -8.51 4.93
C LYS A 120 7.90 -7.61 3.70
N HIS A 121 8.28 -6.34 3.81
CA HIS A 121 8.23 -5.38 2.71
C HIS A 121 9.44 -5.45 1.79
N ILE A 122 10.46 -6.23 2.14
CA ILE A 122 11.65 -6.40 1.33
C ILE A 122 11.49 -7.63 0.45
N LYS A 123 11.82 -7.49 -0.83
CA LYS A 123 12.02 -8.62 -1.75
C LYS A 123 13.36 -8.47 -2.43
N ILE A 124 14.18 -9.51 -2.32
CA ILE A 124 15.44 -9.59 -3.07
C ILE A 124 15.20 -10.50 -4.27
N LEU A 125 15.49 -9.98 -5.45
CA LEU A 125 15.36 -10.71 -6.70
C LEU A 125 16.74 -11.21 -7.14
N PRO A 126 16.86 -12.45 -7.64
CA PRO A 126 18.13 -13.07 -7.99
C PRO A 126 18.68 -12.59 -9.35
N PHE A 127 18.56 -11.31 -9.65
CA PHE A 127 19.05 -10.69 -10.89
C PHE A 127 19.38 -9.21 -10.69
N ARG A 128 20.18 -8.68 -11.61
CA ARG A 128 20.60 -7.27 -11.65
C ARG A 128 19.46 -6.34 -12.05
N MET A 129 19.54 -5.08 -11.64
CA MET A 129 18.48 -4.10 -11.86
C MET A 129 18.22 -3.81 -13.35
N PRO A 130 19.23 -3.75 -14.24
CA PRO A 130 18.96 -3.59 -15.68
C PRO A 130 18.12 -4.72 -16.28
N PHE A 131 18.22 -5.94 -15.75
CA PHE A 131 17.38 -7.05 -16.18
C PHE A 131 15.94 -6.87 -15.69
N TYR A 132 15.76 -6.47 -14.43
CA TYR A 132 14.45 -6.17 -13.85
C TYR A 132 13.71 -5.08 -14.64
N LEU A 133 14.38 -3.96 -14.93
CA LEU A 133 13.77 -2.83 -15.64
C LEU A 133 13.31 -3.24 -17.05
N ARG A 134 14.14 -3.97 -17.80
CA ARG A 134 13.74 -4.54 -19.11
C ARG A 134 12.56 -5.49 -19.00
N LEU A 135 12.48 -6.29 -17.93
CA LEU A 135 11.33 -7.16 -17.69
C LEU A 135 10.06 -6.34 -17.44
N CYS A 136 10.14 -5.28 -16.63
CA CYS A 136 9.02 -4.37 -16.37
C CYS A 136 8.54 -3.67 -17.64
N GLU A 137 9.45 -3.20 -18.49
CA GLU A 137 9.14 -2.60 -19.79
C GLU A 137 8.36 -3.60 -20.66
N ARG A 138 8.88 -4.82 -20.85
CA ARG A 138 8.21 -5.87 -21.63
C ARG A 138 6.83 -6.22 -21.09
N VAL A 139 6.68 -6.38 -19.77
CA VAL A 139 5.38 -6.67 -19.15
C VAL A 139 4.39 -5.52 -19.38
N THR A 140 4.87 -4.29 -19.42
CA THR A 140 4.05 -3.10 -19.71
C THR A 140 3.60 -3.08 -21.18
N GLU A 141 4.47 -3.48 -22.12
CA GLU A 141 4.13 -3.60 -23.54
C GLU A 141 3.01 -4.63 -23.79
N PHE A 142 3.04 -5.78 -23.09
CA PHE A 142 1.96 -6.78 -23.16
C PHE A 142 0.64 -6.30 -22.54
N ARG A 143 0.64 -5.22 -21.76
CA ARG A 143 -0.57 -4.59 -21.18
C ARG A 143 -1.15 -3.49 -22.08
N SER A 144 -0.61 -3.28 -23.29
CA SER A 144 -1.13 -2.28 -24.22
C SER A 144 -2.48 -2.69 -24.83
N VAL A 145 -3.37 -1.70 -24.99
CA VAL A 145 -4.73 -1.86 -25.51
C VAL A 145 -4.69 -2.12 -27.02
N VAL A 146 -5.04 -3.32 -27.46
CA VAL A 146 -5.37 -3.59 -28.86
C VAL A 146 -6.88 -3.45 -29.01
N GLY A 147 -7.34 -2.48 -29.80
CA GLY A 147 -8.75 -2.38 -30.22
C GLY A 147 -9.76 -2.03 -29.11
N ARG A 148 -9.47 -1.05 -28.24
CA ARG A 148 -10.33 -0.61 -27.11
C ARG A 148 -10.63 -1.67 -26.04
N GLN A 149 -10.08 -2.88 -26.12
CA GLN A 149 -10.19 -3.90 -25.09
C GLN A 149 -8.89 -3.98 -24.29
N ARG A 150 -8.99 -3.75 -22.97
CA ARG A 150 -7.87 -3.92 -22.03
C ARG A 150 -7.73 -5.41 -21.73
N ILE A 151 -6.73 -6.09 -22.30
CA ILE A 151 -6.37 -7.43 -21.85
C ILE A 151 -5.43 -7.29 -20.65
N CYS A 152 -6.02 -7.30 -19.45
CA CYS A 152 -5.28 -7.42 -18.20
C CYS A 152 -4.96 -8.90 -17.96
N PHE A 153 -3.70 -9.31 -18.13
CA PHE A 153 -3.22 -10.68 -17.83
C PHE A 153 -3.16 -11.02 -16.32
N GLY A 154 -3.89 -10.29 -15.47
CA GLY A 154 -3.93 -10.51 -14.02
C GLY A 154 -5.28 -10.19 -13.38
N CYS A 155 -6.33 -9.97 -14.19
CA CYS A 155 -7.66 -9.71 -13.71
C CYS A 155 -8.50 -10.95 -14.02
N GLU A 156 -8.72 -11.84 -13.05
CA GLU A 156 -9.62 -13.01 -13.20
C GLU A 156 -11.08 -12.62 -13.49
N THR A 157 -11.40 -11.33 -13.51
CA THR A 157 -12.72 -10.82 -13.89
C THR A 157 -12.74 -10.44 -15.37
N ARG A 158 -13.27 -11.37 -16.19
CA ARG A 158 -13.93 -11.02 -17.44
C ARG A 158 -14.96 -9.93 -17.16
N LYS A 159 -14.78 -8.75 -17.73
CA LYS A 159 -15.89 -7.80 -17.90
C LYS A 159 -16.41 -7.95 -19.33
N TYR A 160 -17.55 -8.62 -19.45
CA TYR A 160 -18.46 -8.40 -20.56
C TYR A 160 -19.22 -7.10 -20.29
N GLY A 161 -19.33 -6.25 -21.30
CA GLY A 161 -20.04 -4.97 -21.25
C GLY A 161 -19.32 -3.93 -22.08
#